data_AF-A0A966IL85-F1
#
_entry.id   AF-A0A966IL85-F1
#
_cell.length_a   1.000
_cell.length_b   1.000
_cell.length_c   1.000
_cell.angle_alpha   90.00
_cell.angle_beta   90.00
_cell.angle_gamma   90.00
#
_symmetry.space_group_name_H-M   'P 1'
#
loop_
_entity.id
_entity.type
_entity.pdbx_description
1 polymer ?
#
loop_
_entity_poly.entity_id
_entity_poly.type
_entity_poly.pdbx_seq_one_letter_code
_entity_poly.pdbx_strand_id
1 'polypeptide(L)'
;MAKLTAPWTPCDIRSSKDKVFAIWRTQPRQLAGIVELRGVWHENFKNCYIVYYAFEGHEGLGLISHGVRYACRYAFEKLRLHRLEANIQPDNLASKKLAM
;
A
#
# COMPACT_ATOMS: atom_id res chain seq x y z
N MET A 1 -1.84 17.85 -22.80
CA MET A 1 -2.22 17.51 -21.41
C MET A 1 -2.07 16.01 -21.20
N ALA A 2 -0.92 15.58 -20.67
CA ALA A 2 -0.61 14.16 -20.48
C ALA A 2 -1.41 13.59 -19.30
N LYS A 3 -2.24 12.58 -19.57
CA LYS A 3 -2.92 11.78 -18.55
C LYS A 3 -1.84 11.02 -17.76
N LEU A 4 -1.70 11.34 -16.48
CA LEU A 4 -0.97 10.51 -15.50
C LEU A 4 -1.69 9.17 -15.37
N THR A 5 -1.36 8.20 -16.22
CA THR A 5 -1.77 6.81 -16.04
C THR A 5 -0.97 6.21 -14.90
N ALA A 6 -1.67 5.73 -13.88
CA ALA A 6 -1.10 5.15 -12.67
C ALA A 6 -0.04 4.08 -12.98
N PRO A 7 1.24 4.22 -12.54
CA PRO A 7 2.34 3.32 -12.89
C PRO A 7 2.34 1.92 -12.25
N TRP A 8 1.21 1.44 -11.71
CA TRP A 8 1.13 0.18 -10.98
C TRP A 8 0.02 -0.72 -11.51
N THR A 9 0.34 -2.02 -11.64
CA THR A 9 -0.63 -3.07 -11.94
C THR A 9 -0.89 -3.87 -10.67
N PRO A 10 -2.15 -4.00 -10.21
CA PRO A 10 -2.47 -4.93 -9.12
C PRO A 10 -2.12 -6.34 -9.56
N CYS A 11 -1.25 -7.03 -8.82
CA CYS A 11 -0.91 -8.43 -9.03
C CYS A 11 -1.22 -9.15 -7.73
N ASP A 12 -2.24 -10.01 -7.74
CA ASP A 12 -2.64 -10.79 -6.57
C ASP A 12 -1.70 -11.99 -6.43
N ILE A 13 -0.79 -11.93 -5.44
CA ILE A 13 0.30 -12.91 -5.26
C ILE A 13 -0.14 -14.07 -4.33
N ARG A 14 -1.35 -14.04 -3.74
CA ARG A 14 -1.83 -15.08 -2.79
C ARG A 14 -3.32 -15.42 -2.91
N SER A 15 -3.65 -16.70 -2.71
CA SER A 15 -5.01 -17.29 -2.69
C SER A 15 -5.89 -16.89 -1.47
N SER A 16 -5.70 -15.70 -0.90
CA SER A 16 -6.35 -15.23 0.35
C SER A 16 -7.18 -13.96 0.10
N LYS A 17 -8.09 -13.61 1.02
CA LYS A 17 -8.85 -12.34 0.99
C LYS A 17 -7.93 -11.10 1.00
N ASP A 18 -6.68 -11.29 1.39
CA ASP A 18 -5.64 -10.27 1.38
C ASP A 18 -5.43 -9.68 -0.02
N LYS A 19 -4.93 -8.44 -0.07
CA LYS A 19 -4.68 -7.73 -1.33
C LYS A 19 -3.28 -7.17 -1.33
N VAL A 20 -2.49 -7.54 -2.32
CA VAL A 20 -1.10 -7.11 -2.46
C VAL A 20 -0.99 -6.19 -3.67
N PHE A 21 -0.29 -5.07 -3.49
CA PHE A 21 -0.02 -4.07 -4.51
C PHE A 21 1.49 -3.93 -4.68
N ALA A 22 1.98 -4.29 -5.86
CA ALA A 22 3.36 -4.06 -6.24
C ALA A 22 3.54 -2.62 -6.73
N ILE A 23 4.50 -1.89 -6.14
CA ILE A 23 4.82 -0.52 -6.50
C ILE A 23 6.01 -0.55 -7.44
N TRP A 24 5.81 -0.06 -8.66
CA TRP A 24 6.83 -0.02 -9.70
C TRP A 24 7.26 1.43 -9.97
N ARG A 25 8.57 1.65 -10.02
CA ARG A 25 9.15 2.82 -10.68
C ARG A 25 9.10 2.57 -12.19
N THR A 26 8.80 3.59 -13.00
CA THR A 26 8.61 3.42 -14.45
C THR A 26 9.88 3.56 -15.27
N GLN A 27 10.84 4.38 -14.80
CA GLN A 27 12.07 4.70 -15.53
C GLN A 27 13.26 4.82 -14.58
N PRO A 28 14.19 3.83 -14.58
CA PRO A 28 14.03 2.48 -15.15
C PRO A 28 12.88 1.69 -14.48
N ARG A 29 12.36 0.66 -15.16
CA ARG A 29 11.31 -0.21 -14.59
C ARG A 29 11.90 -1.06 -13.48
N GLN A 30 11.61 -0.70 -12.24
CA GLN A 30 12.14 -1.36 -11.04
C GLN A 30 11.03 -1.56 -10.02
N LEU A 31 11.07 -2.70 -9.33
CA LEU A 31 10.18 -2.94 -8.21
C LEU A 31 10.65 -2.08 -7.04
N ALA A 32 9.86 -1.08 -6.67
CA ALA A 32 10.21 -0.08 -5.67
C ALA A 32 9.71 -0.44 -4.27
N GLY A 33 8.69 -1.31 -4.17
CA GLY A 33 8.22 -1.83 -2.90
C GLY A 33 6.86 -2.50 -3.00
N ILE A 34 6.29 -2.83 -1.84
CA ILE A 34 5.02 -3.53 -1.71
C ILE A 34 4.13 -2.80 -0.71
N VAL A 35 2.82 -2.81 -0.98
CA VAL A 35 1.77 -2.47 -0.02
C VAL A 35 0.78 -3.62 0.04
N GLU A 36 0.44 -4.08 1.24
CA GLU A 36 -0.45 -5.20 1.47
C GLU A 36 -1.57 -4.81 2.43
N LEU A 37 -2.81 -5.17 2.08
CA LEU A 37 -3.95 -5.20 2.98
C LEU A 37 -4.09 -6.64 3.47
N ARG A 38 -3.72 -6.87 4.74
CA ARG A 38 -3.65 -8.19 5.35
C ARG A 38 -4.73 -8.37 6.40
N GLY A 39 -5.33 -9.56 6.43
CA GLY A 39 -6.42 -9.88 7.33
C GLY A 39 -7.63 -9.01 7.01
N VAL A 40 -8.28 -9.25 5.88
CA VAL A 40 -9.49 -8.50 5.53
C VAL A 40 -10.69 -9.16 6.23
N TRP A 41 -11.24 -8.47 7.23
CA TRP A 41 -12.47 -8.85 7.92
C TRP A 41 -13.64 -8.00 7.40
N HIS A 42 -14.73 -8.62 6.92
CA HIS A 42 -15.91 -7.91 6.37
C HIS A 42 -17.14 -7.93 7.29
N GLU A 43 -17.07 -8.69 8.39
CA GLU A 43 -18.17 -8.81 9.36
C GLU A 43 -18.19 -7.57 10.27
N ASN A 44 -18.55 -7.74 11.55
CA ASN A 44 -18.83 -6.64 12.49
C ASN A 44 -17.75 -5.53 12.56
N PHE A 45 -16.46 -5.86 12.37
CA PHE A 45 -15.38 -4.87 12.47
C PHE A 45 -15.04 -4.15 11.16
N LYS A 46 -15.27 -4.79 10.01
CA LYS A 46 -14.89 -4.27 8.68
C LYS A 46 -13.49 -3.66 8.65
N ASN A 47 -12.45 -4.40 9.03
CA ASN A 47 -11.10 -3.86 9.19
C ASN A 47 -10.02 -4.71 8.52
N CYS A 48 -8.82 -4.13 8.39
CA CYS A 48 -7.61 -4.85 8.03
C CYS A 48 -6.35 -4.18 8.55
N TYR A 49 -5.23 -4.91 8.50
CA TYR A 49 -3.91 -4.35 8.67
C TYR A 49 -3.34 -3.88 7.34
N ILE A 50 -2.68 -2.74 7.34
CA ILE A 50 -1.88 -2.26 6.21
C ILE A 50 -0.40 -2.44 6.51
N VAL A 51 0.29 -3.15 5.61
CA VAL A 51 1.73 -3.40 5.69
C VAL A 51 2.38 -2.81 4.45
N TYR A 52 3.49 -2.11 4.61
CA TYR A 52 4.21 -1.51 3.49
C TYR A 52 5.70 -1.46 3.73
N TYR A 53 6.47 -1.54 2.66
CA TYR A 53 7.92 -1.36 2.69
C TYR A 53 8.44 -0.93 1.32
N ALA A 54 9.53 -0.17 1.31
CA ALA A 54 10.32 0.15 0.13
C ALA A 54 11.45 -0.86 -0.03
N PHE A 55 11.87 -1.12 -1.26
CA PHE A 55 13.16 -1.74 -1.54
C PHE A 55 14.27 -0.69 -1.49
N GLU A 56 15.50 -1.16 -1.26
CA GLU A 56 16.69 -0.32 -1.21
C GLU A 56 16.83 0.54 -2.48
N GLY A 57 17.25 1.80 -2.29
CA GLY A 57 17.43 2.78 -3.37
C GLY A 57 16.14 3.46 -3.84
N HIS A 58 15.00 3.18 -3.19
CA HIS A 58 13.70 3.76 -3.51
C HIS A 58 13.07 4.52 -2.33
N GLU A 59 13.80 4.65 -1.22
CA GLU A 59 13.41 5.40 -0.03
C GLU A 59 13.31 6.91 -0.33
N GLY A 60 12.42 7.61 0.38
CA GLY A 60 12.30 9.07 0.29
C GLY A 60 11.73 9.61 -1.04
N LEU A 61 11.57 8.78 -2.07
CA LEU A 61 11.03 9.18 -3.38
C LEU A 61 9.49 9.34 -3.42
N GLY A 62 8.82 9.15 -2.29
CA GLY A 62 7.36 9.21 -2.18
C GLY A 62 6.60 8.07 -2.86
N LEU A 63 7.29 7.06 -3.41
CA LEU A 63 6.68 5.95 -4.14
C LEU A 63 5.75 5.11 -3.25
N ILE A 64 6.21 4.75 -2.04
CA ILE A 64 5.39 4.00 -1.08
C ILE A 64 4.21 4.83 -0.57
N SER A 65 4.37 6.14 -0.37
CA SER A 65 3.27 7.02 0.03
C SER A 65 2.14 7.02 -1.00
N HIS A 66 2.46 7.02 -2.29
CA HIS A 66 1.46 6.87 -3.35
C HIS A 66 0.77 5.50 -3.32
N GLY A 67 1.54 4.43 -3.13
CA GLY A 67 1.01 3.07 -2.99
C GLY A 67 0.06 2.93 -1.80
N VAL A 68 0.44 3.46 -0.63
CA VAL A 68 -0.39 3.45 0.59
C VAL A 68 -1.68 4.22 0.38
N ARG A 69 -1.63 5.42 -0.23
CA ARG A 69 -2.84 6.19 -0.56
C ARG A 69 -3.79 5.42 -1.48
N TYR A 70 -3.24 4.72 -2.48
CA TYR A 70 -4.03 3.86 -3.36
C TYR A 70 -4.68 2.70 -2.59
N ALA A 71 -3.91 1.99 -1.75
CA ALA A 71 -4.41 0.88 -0.95
C ALA A 71 -5.51 1.33 0.03
N CYS A 72 -5.33 2.47 0.71
CA CYS A 72 -6.37 3.05 1.57
C CYS A 72 -7.65 3.33 0.79
N ARG A 73 -7.54 3.98 -0.39
CA ARG A 73 -8.71 4.24 -1.23
C ARG A 73 -9.40 2.95 -1.67
N TYR A 74 -8.62 1.96 -2.09
CA TYR A 74 -9.16 0.65 -2.47
C TYR A 74 -9.90 -0.02 -1.29
N ALA A 75 -9.32 0.00 -0.09
CA ALA A 75 -9.92 -0.58 1.10
C ALA A 75 -11.26 0.08 1.47
N PHE A 76 -11.34 1.42 1.45
CA PHE A 76 -12.56 2.13 1.79
C PHE A 76 -13.62 2.07 0.67
N GLU A 77 -13.24 2.26 -0.59
CA GLU A 77 -14.19 2.36 -1.69
C GLU A 77 -14.60 1.01 -2.28
N LYS A 78 -13.66 0.07 -2.40
CA LYS A 78 -13.89 -1.23 -3.04
C LYS A 78 -14.20 -2.32 -2.03
N LEU A 79 -13.43 -2.40 -0.96
CA LEU A 79 -13.65 -3.39 0.10
C LEU A 79 -14.69 -2.93 1.14
N ARG A 80 -15.07 -1.64 1.15
CA ARG A 80 -16.02 -1.05 2.11
C ARG A 80 -15.63 -1.32 3.57
N LEU A 81 -14.33 -1.30 3.86
CA LEU A 81 -13.82 -1.40 5.22
C LEU A 81 -14.07 -0.07 5.97
N HIS A 82 -14.14 -0.14 7.29
CA HIS A 82 -14.28 1.00 8.19
C HIS A 82 -12.94 1.43 8.79
N ARG A 83 -11.98 0.52 8.95
CA ARG A 83 -10.71 0.81 9.62
C ARG A 83 -9.52 0.09 8.97
N LEU A 84 -8.41 0.81 8.85
CA LEU A 84 -7.10 0.25 8.50
C LEU A 84 -6.14 0.52 9.66
N GLU A 85 -5.31 -0.46 10.00
CA GLU A 85 -4.36 -0.38 11.12
C GLU A 85 -2.93 -0.59 10.62
N ALA A 86 -2.04 0.34 10.96
CA ALA A 86 -0.62 0.25 10.67
C ALA A 86 0.17 0.18 11.97
N ASN A 87 0.89 -0.92 12.20
CA ASN A 87 1.79 -1.06 13.34
C ASN A 87 3.19 -0.65 12.91
N ILE A 88 3.70 0.44 13.49
CA ILE A 88 4.97 1.06 13.09
C ILE A 88 5.95 0.95 14.25
N GLN A 89 7.17 0.49 13.97
CA GLN A 89 8.24 0.46 14.96
C GLN A 89 8.55 1.89 15.46
N PRO A 90 8.74 2.11 16.77
CA PRO A 90 8.93 3.45 17.33
C PRO A 90 10.04 4.26 16.67
N ASP A 91 11.14 3.61 16.29
CA ASP A 91 12.32 4.26 15.70
C ASP A 91 12.21 4.48 14.19
N ASN A 92 11.17 3.95 13.54
CA ASN A 92 10.96 4.11 12.10
C ASN A 92 10.31 5.46 11.78
N LEU A 93 11.13 6.53 11.84
CA LEU A 93 10.70 7.90 11.59
C LEU A 93 10.06 8.09 10.20
N ALA A 94 10.59 7.40 9.18
CA ALA A 94 10.06 7.50 7.82
C ALA A 94 8.63 6.98 7.72
N SER A 95 8.33 5.83 8.33
CA SER A 95 6.98 5.24 8.33
C SER A 95 6.03 6.02 9.23
N LYS A 96 6.50 6.51 10.39
CA LYS A 96 5.70 7.42 11.24
C LYS A 96 5.27 8.66 10.46
N LYS A 97 6.19 9.29 9.73
CA LYS A 97 5.88 10.45 8.87
C LYS A 97 4.92 10.11 7.72
N LEU A 98 4.93 8.88 7.22
CA LEU A 98 4.01 8.45 6.17
C LEU A 98 2.57 8.30 6.69
N ALA A 99 2.41 7.84 7.92
CA ALA A 99 1.12 7.53 8.52
C ALA A 99 0.43 8.72 9.21
N MET A 100 1.17 9.80 9.46
CA MET A 100 0.67 11.07 10.00
C MET A 100 0.28 12.03 8.87
#